data_AF-A0A948IZB3-F1
#
_entry.id   AF-A0A948IZB3-F1
#
_cell.length_a   1.000
_cell.length_b   1.000
_cell.length_c   1.000
_cell.angle_alpha   90.00
_cell.angle_beta   90.00
_cell.angle_gamma   90.00
#
_symmetry.space_group_name_H-M   'P 1'
#
loop_
_entity.id
_entity.type
_entity.pdbx_description
1 polymer ?
#
loop_
_entity_poly.entity_id
_entity_poly.type
_entity_poly.pdbx_seq_one_letter_code
_entity_poly.pdbx_strand_id
1 'polypeptide(L)'
;MTILDHIRKGERGILVSGNHPKIVQSILDFDYLSGNSQSVQAIVTNGKRSQKFFWGTKEILIPCYKSFAEVPAEKGTHVSFLLNVQSGRRAVESTHAFFQAFPEALGAHIFAENVPEAHATELIEAYAGKKILAGPSGVGLLVSGALKLGAIGGVGASELVSNKLMTKGSVAVVSTSGGMTGELIHAVAEADRRLSFAFCIGGDRFPVSSLGEVLALAEADPETKGIAYFGELGGVDEYEIVELIRSKKLTKPVVAYIAGIIDESFDTHVQFGHAKALVANKDESARAKREALRAVGVHAADSFPEFLKALEGLPGGEEADRGFDIAPLMARRASILSTREVLDVSDIPAFVENGKLIPQESSFMTSATGALLGKELTSPVSKAFFEAVGKLLIDHGGNVSGAVTAMLTARAGKDLVSSLSAGLLTIGPRFGGAINDAAKLWMRGVATEATAAG
;
A
#
# COMPACT_ATOMS: atom_id res chain seq x y z
N MET A 1 -22.85 4.14 22.98
CA MET A 1 -22.59 3.52 21.67
C MET A 1 -21.11 3.18 21.64
N THR A 2 -20.74 1.92 21.37
CA THR A 2 -19.33 1.48 21.44
C THR A 2 -18.54 1.94 20.20
N ILE A 3 -17.21 1.92 20.24
CA ILE A 3 -16.38 2.22 19.05
C ILE A 3 -16.69 1.25 17.89
N LEU A 4 -16.96 -0.02 18.19
CA LEU A 4 -17.34 -1.03 17.20
C LEU A 4 -18.71 -0.72 16.58
N ASP A 5 -19.68 -0.23 17.36
CA ASP A 5 -20.95 0.27 16.81
C ASP A 5 -20.74 1.47 15.88
N HIS A 6 -19.86 2.40 16.27
CA HIS A 6 -19.48 3.54 15.43
C HIS A 6 -18.84 3.07 14.13
N ILE A 7 -17.95 2.07 14.17
CA ILE A 7 -17.34 1.49 12.96
C ILE A 7 -18.40 0.85 12.05
N ARG A 8 -19.35 0.08 12.61
CA ARG A 8 -20.37 -0.62 11.82
C ARG A 8 -21.41 0.32 11.19
N LYS A 9 -21.73 1.44 11.85
CA LYS A 9 -22.83 2.35 11.44
C LYS A 9 -22.34 3.66 10.81
N GLY A 10 -21.14 4.11 11.15
CA GLY A 10 -20.58 5.38 10.71
C GLY A 10 -19.74 5.25 9.45
N GLU A 11 -19.21 6.38 9.00
CA GLU A 11 -18.17 6.45 7.96
C GLU A 11 -16.81 6.05 8.54
N ARG A 12 -15.96 5.41 7.71
CA ARG A 12 -14.64 4.91 8.15
C ARG A 12 -13.51 5.50 7.32
N GLY A 13 -13.38 6.83 7.34
CA GLY A 13 -12.30 7.50 6.60
C GLY A 13 -10.93 7.07 7.13
N ILE A 14 -10.09 6.51 6.25
CA ILE A 14 -8.72 6.09 6.54
C ILE A 14 -7.75 7.04 5.84
N LEU A 15 -6.81 7.61 6.60
CA LEU A 15 -5.60 8.22 6.05
C LEU A 15 -4.44 7.26 6.17
N VAL A 16 -3.62 7.17 5.12
CA VAL A 16 -2.45 6.29 5.10
C VAL A 16 -1.19 7.13 5.22
N SER A 17 -0.31 6.83 6.16
CA SER A 17 1.02 7.43 6.25
C SER A 17 2.06 6.45 5.74
N GLY A 18 2.77 6.84 4.67
CA GLY A 18 3.77 6.00 4.02
C GLY A 18 3.24 5.35 2.73
N ASN A 19 4.01 4.44 2.14
CA ASN A 19 3.68 3.84 0.85
C ASN A 19 3.74 2.31 0.92
N HIS A 20 2.58 1.68 1.07
CA HIS A 20 2.45 0.22 1.02
C HIS A 20 1.27 -0.19 0.11
N PRO A 21 1.44 -0.17 -1.22
CA PRO A 21 0.35 -0.28 -2.18
C PRO A 21 -0.52 -1.54 -2.01
N LYS A 22 0.09 -2.68 -1.65
CA LYS A 22 -0.65 -3.94 -1.47
C LYS A 22 -1.64 -3.91 -0.31
N ILE A 23 -1.30 -3.24 0.80
CA ILE A 23 -2.20 -3.12 1.96
C ILE A 23 -3.33 -2.15 1.61
N VAL A 24 -2.99 -1.02 0.98
CA VAL A 24 -4.00 -0.06 0.55
C VAL A 24 -4.97 -0.68 -0.45
N GLN A 25 -4.48 -1.46 -1.42
CA GLN A 25 -5.32 -2.16 -2.38
C GLN A 25 -6.22 -3.21 -1.71
N SER A 26 -5.71 -3.95 -0.71
CA SER A 26 -6.52 -4.97 -0.03
C SER A 26 -7.64 -4.36 0.82
N ILE A 27 -7.44 -3.16 1.37
CA ILE A 27 -8.49 -2.39 2.04
C ILE A 27 -9.57 -1.96 1.02
N LEU A 28 -9.16 -1.43 -0.13
CA LEU A 28 -10.09 -1.04 -1.20
C LEU A 28 -10.88 -2.23 -1.75
N ASP A 29 -10.23 -3.38 -1.89
CA ASP A 29 -10.89 -4.62 -2.32
C ASP A 29 -11.87 -5.13 -1.27
N PHE A 30 -11.50 -5.06 0.01
CA PHE A 30 -12.40 -5.37 1.12
C PHE A 30 -13.63 -4.46 1.13
N ASP A 31 -13.44 -3.15 0.97
CA ASP A 31 -14.54 -2.19 0.94
C ASP A 31 -15.49 -2.49 -0.23
N TYR A 32 -14.93 -2.72 -1.42
CA TYR A 32 -15.70 -3.04 -2.62
C TYR A 32 -16.51 -4.33 -2.45
N LEU A 33 -15.88 -5.41 -1.96
CA LEU A 33 -16.54 -6.70 -1.72
C LEU A 33 -17.60 -6.60 -0.61
N SER A 34 -17.38 -5.76 0.40
CA SER A 34 -18.34 -5.51 1.48
C SER A 34 -19.52 -4.61 1.04
N GLY A 35 -19.48 -4.04 -0.16
CA GLY A 35 -20.47 -3.05 -0.61
C GLY A 35 -20.38 -1.70 0.10
N ASN A 36 -19.23 -1.40 0.71
CA ASN A 36 -18.99 -0.14 1.40
C ASN A 36 -18.50 0.95 0.43
N SER A 37 -18.60 2.21 0.86
CA SER A 37 -17.87 3.30 0.23
C SER A 37 -16.36 3.16 0.45
N GLN A 38 -15.56 3.70 -0.46
CA GLN A 38 -14.11 3.74 -0.36
C GLN A 38 -13.65 4.32 0.99
N SER A 39 -13.00 3.52 1.84
CA SER A 39 -12.53 3.95 3.17
C SER A 39 -11.26 4.78 3.08
N VAL A 40 -10.30 4.41 2.22
CA VAL A 40 -9.03 5.12 2.04
C VAL A 40 -9.24 6.45 1.32
N GLN A 41 -9.04 7.57 2.01
CA GLN A 41 -9.32 8.91 1.47
C GLN A 41 -8.10 9.60 0.86
N ALA A 42 -6.93 9.40 1.47
CA ALA A 42 -5.69 9.99 1.01
C ALA A 42 -4.45 9.29 1.58
N ILE A 43 -3.31 9.54 0.96
CA ILE A 43 -2.00 9.04 1.37
C ILE A 43 -1.08 10.22 1.70
N VAL A 44 -0.54 10.26 2.91
CA VAL A 44 0.50 11.21 3.31
C VAL A 44 1.87 10.62 2.96
N THR A 45 2.48 11.16 1.91
CA THR A 45 3.76 10.69 1.36
C THR A 45 4.46 11.79 0.57
N ASN A 46 5.79 11.69 0.44
CA ASN A 46 6.59 12.66 -0.29
C ASN A 46 6.72 12.29 -1.78
N GLY A 47 6.75 13.32 -2.63
CA GLY A 47 7.16 13.17 -4.04
C GLY A 47 6.09 12.67 -5.02
N LYS A 48 4.82 12.52 -4.60
CA LYS A 48 3.70 12.17 -5.48
C LYS A 48 2.49 13.06 -5.21
N ARG A 49 1.72 13.39 -6.25
CA ARG A 49 0.42 14.09 -6.13
C ARG A 49 -0.77 13.14 -6.00
N SER A 50 -0.63 11.93 -6.54
CA SER A 50 -1.63 10.87 -6.45
C SER A 50 -0.99 9.51 -6.69
N GLN A 51 -1.65 8.46 -6.25
CA GLN A 51 -1.27 7.07 -6.48
C GLN A 51 -2.45 6.28 -7.03
N LYS A 52 -2.17 5.40 -7.99
CA LYS A 52 -3.16 4.61 -8.71
C LYS A 52 -3.48 3.32 -7.96
N PHE A 53 -4.76 2.98 -7.89
CA PHE A 53 -5.31 1.76 -7.30
C PHE A 53 -6.49 1.26 -8.13
N PHE A 54 -7.05 0.12 -7.76
CA PHE A 54 -8.30 -0.41 -8.32
C PHE A 54 -9.47 -0.25 -7.34
N TRP A 55 -10.64 0.08 -7.88
CA TRP A 55 -11.94 -0.03 -7.25
C TRP A 55 -12.80 -0.97 -8.08
N GLY A 56 -12.99 -2.21 -7.61
CA GLY A 56 -13.50 -3.28 -8.47
C GLY A 56 -12.57 -3.46 -9.68
N THR A 57 -13.09 -3.38 -10.90
CA THR A 57 -12.27 -3.49 -12.13
C THR A 57 -11.75 -2.15 -12.65
N LYS A 58 -12.12 -1.03 -12.03
CA LYS A 58 -11.77 0.32 -12.51
C LYS A 58 -10.54 0.86 -11.81
N GLU A 59 -9.64 1.50 -12.54
CA GLU A 59 -8.53 2.24 -11.95
C GLU A 59 -9.04 3.57 -11.34
N ILE A 60 -8.59 3.88 -10.13
CA ILE A 60 -8.86 5.12 -9.41
C ILE A 60 -7.54 5.78 -8.97
N LEU A 61 -7.58 7.09 -8.72
CA LEU A 61 -6.45 7.84 -8.19
C LEU A 61 -6.76 8.29 -6.76
N ILE A 62 -5.94 7.83 -5.82
CA ILE A 62 -5.96 8.28 -4.44
C ILE A 62 -5.01 9.49 -4.33
N PRO A 63 -5.46 10.64 -3.82
CA PRO A 63 -4.63 11.84 -3.71
C PRO A 63 -3.55 11.67 -2.65
N CYS A 64 -2.39 12.27 -2.92
CA CYS A 64 -1.24 12.27 -2.03
C CYS A 64 -0.94 13.68 -1.52
N TYR A 65 -0.65 13.80 -0.23
CA TYR A 65 -0.32 15.06 0.44
C TYR A 65 1.02 14.93 1.16
N LYS A 66 1.73 16.05 1.38
CA LYS A 66 3.03 16.01 2.06
C LYS A 66 2.89 15.88 3.57
N SER A 67 1.80 16.39 4.12
CA SER A 67 1.51 16.38 5.56
C SER A 67 0.01 16.18 5.81
N PHE A 68 -0.34 15.79 7.03
CA PHE A 68 -1.74 15.67 7.45
C PHE A 68 -2.48 17.02 7.43
N ALA A 69 -1.78 18.13 7.69
CA ALA A 69 -2.36 19.48 7.68
C ALA A 69 -2.76 19.97 6.27
N GLU A 70 -2.17 19.41 5.21
CA GLU A 70 -2.52 19.74 3.82
C GLU A 70 -3.78 19.01 3.32
N VAL A 71 -4.32 18.06 4.09
CA VAL A 71 -5.53 17.33 3.74
C VAL A 71 -6.74 18.27 3.93
N PRO A 72 -7.50 18.61 2.87
CA PRO A 72 -8.55 19.64 2.95
C PRO A 72 -9.67 19.28 3.93
N ALA A 73 -10.08 20.26 4.75
CA ALA A 73 -11.21 20.12 5.67
C ALA A 73 -12.57 19.94 4.94
N GLU A 74 -12.70 20.51 3.73
CA GLU A 74 -13.89 20.40 2.88
C GLU A 74 -14.06 19.00 2.24
N LYS A 75 -13.01 18.17 2.25
CA LYS A 75 -13.23 16.72 2.19
C LYS A 75 -13.79 16.30 3.54
N GLY A 76 -15.06 16.64 3.79
CA GLY A 76 -15.85 16.29 4.97
C GLY A 76 -16.08 14.78 5.14
N THR A 77 -15.06 13.98 4.87
CA THR A 77 -14.95 12.58 5.21
C THR A 77 -14.58 12.52 6.66
N HIS A 78 -15.40 11.84 7.46
CA HIS A 78 -15.11 11.53 8.85
C HIS A 78 -13.82 10.69 8.94
N VAL A 79 -12.66 11.36 8.98
CA VAL A 79 -11.35 10.75 9.17
C VAL A 79 -11.36 10.12 10.55
N SER A 80 -11.45 8.79 10.56
CA SER A 80 -11.65 8.01 11.76
C SER A 80 -10.40 7.23 12.13
N PHE A 81 -9.58 6.86 11.14
CA PHE A 81 -8.42 6.00 11.37
C PHE A 81 -7.18 6.44 10.60
N LEU A 82 -6.03 6.19 11.21
CA LEU A 82 -4.73 6.24 10.56
C LEU A 82 -4.24 4.81 10.29
N LEU A 83 -3.83 4.52 9.06
CA LEU A 83 -2.96 3.40 8.73
C LEU A 83 -1.52 3.92 8.66
N ASN A 84 -0.70 3.63 9.67
CA ASN A 84 0.68 4.06 9.74
C ASN A 84 1.64 2.96 9.32
N VAL A 85 2.11 3.03 8.06
CA VAL A 85 3.07 2.09 7.47
C VAL A 85 4.46 2.72 7.32
N GLN A 86 4.77 3.74 8.13
CA GLN A 86 6.11 4.31 8.24
C GLN A 86 7.05 3.35 8.99
N SER A 87 8.35 3.53 8.82
CA SER A 87 9.33 2.82 9.66
C SER A 87 9.22 3.23 11.13
N GLY A 88 9.66 2.38 12.06
CA GLY A 88 9.63 2.67 13.51
C GLY A 88 10.30 3.98 13.93
N ARG A 89 11.29 4.47 13.15
CA ARG A 89 11.93 5.79 13.33
C ARG A 89 10.98 6.98 13.19
N ARG A 90 9.86 6.83 12.47
CA ARG A 90 8.91 7.90 12.13
C ARG A 90 7.48 7.59 12.58
N ALA A 91 7.23 6.38 13.07
CA ALA A 91 5.91 5.92 13.47
C ALA A 91 5.28 6.82 14.55
N VAL A 92 6.05 7.19 15.58
CA VAL A 92 5.56 8.05 16.69
C VAL A 92 5.25 9.47 16.22
N GLU A 93 6.23 10.15 15.62
CA GLU A 93 6.06 11.52 15.08
C GLU A 93 4.85 11.61 14.13
N SER A 94 4.70 10.65 13.21
CA SER A 94 3.56 10.64 12.28
C SER A 94 2.22 10.32 12.95
N THR A 95 2.21 9.53 14.03
CA THR A 95 1.00 9.25 14.82
C THR A 95 0.56 10.51 15.58
N HIS A 96 1.50 11.23 16.21
CA HIS A 96 1.18 12.52 16.83
C HIS A 96 0.70 13.56 15.82
N ALA A 97 1.39 13.70 14.68
CA ALA A 97 0.99 14.64 13.64
C ALA A 97 -0.44 14.35 13.12
N PHE A 98 -0.82 13.07 13.02
CA PHE A 98 -2.18 12.68 12.65
C PHE A 98 -3.21 13.11 13.70
N PHE A 99 -3.04 12.74 14.97
CA PHE A 99 -4.02 13.08 16.01
C PHE A 99 -4.06 14.58 16.34
N GLN A 100 -2.98 15.33 16.08
CA GLN A 100 -3.00 16.79 16.13
C GLN A 100 -3.85 17.39 15.02
N ALA A 101 -3.77 16.85 13.80
CA ALA A 101 -4.58 17.31 12.66
C ALA A 101 -6.04 16.82 12.73
N PHE A 102 -6.26 15.64 13.32
CA PHE A 102 -7.58 15.00 13.44
C PHE A 102 -7.85 14.52 14.87
N PRO A 103 -8.13 15.44 15.83
CA PRO A 103 -8.33 15.08 17.23
C PRO A 103 -9.52 14.14 17.48
N GLU A 104 -10.55 14.20 16.63
CA GLU A 104 -11.76 13.38 16.73
C GLU A 104 -11.61 11.98 16.13
N ALA A 105 -10.48 11.66 15.50
CA ALA A 105 -10.23 10.32 14.97
C ALA A 105 -10.31 9.27 16.08
N LEU A 106 -10.84 8.08 15.77
CA LEU A 106 -11.13 7.02 16.73
C LEU A 106 -9.88 6.20 17.09
N GLY A 107 -8.96 6.03 16.15
CA GLY A 107 -7.83 5.13 16.37
C GLY A 107 -6.79 5.14 15.26
N ALA A 108 -5.82 4.23 15.39
CA ALA A 108 -4.77 4.04 14.40
C ALA A 108 -4.29 2.59 14.38
N HIS A 109 -3.60 2.22 13.31
CA HIS A 109 -2.78 1.02 13.24
C HIS A 109 -1.32 1.44 13.01
N ILE A 110 -0.43 0.98 13.88
CA ILE A 110 1.00 1.20 13.76
C ILE A 110 1.64 -0.11 13.30
N PHE A 111 1.96 -0.17 12.01
CA PHE A 111 2.49 -1.39 11.39
C PHE A 111 3.98 -1.63 11.72
N ALA A 112 4.72 -0.58 12.06
CA ALA A 112 6.15 -0.67 12.33
C ALA A 112 6.46 -1.67 13.45
N GLU A 113 7.40 -2.58 13.18
CA GLU A 113 8.04 -3.42 14.19
C GLU A 113 9.28 -2.75 14.78
N ASN A 114 9.71 -3.18 15.96
CA ASN A 114 10.88 -2.67 16.67
C ASN A 114 10.80 -1.16 16.92
N VAL A 115 9.62 -0.69 17.35
CA VAL A 115 9.51 0.68 17.86
C VAL A 115 10.26 0.73 19.19
N PRO A 116 11.12 1.74 19.43
CA PRO A 116 11.81 1.86 20.71
C PRO A 116 10.84 1.84 21.89
N GLU A 117 11.18 1.17 22.98
CA GLU A 117 10.26 1.03 24.12
C GLU A 117 9.80 2.40 24.66
N ALA A 118 10.71 3.38 24.74
CA ALA A 118 10.41 4.75 25.16
C ALA A 118 9.37 5.44 24.25
N HIS A 119 9.40 5.15 22.96
CA HIS A 119 8.43 5.65 21.98
C HIS A 119 7.07 4.97 22.14
N ALA A 120 7.05 3.67 22.48
CA ALA A 120 5.81 2.96 22.76
C ALA A 120 5.14 3.49 24.05
N THR A 121 5.91 3.75 25.11
CA THR A 121 5.39 4.39 26.33
C THR A 121 4.89 5.81 26.11
N GLU A 122 5.56 6.61 25.28
CA GLU A 122 5.07 7.95 24.89
C GLU A 122 3.68 7.87 24.23
N LEU A 123 3.48 6.91 23.33
CA LEU A 123 2.19 6.67 22.69
C LEU A 123 1.12 6.21 23.69
N ILE A 124 1.49 5.37 24.67
CA ILE A 124 0.59 4.92 25.75
C ILE A 124 0.13 6.12 26.57
N GLU A 125 1.05 6.94 27.07
CA GLU A 125 0.73 8.12 27.89
C GLU A 125 -0.19 9.10 27.15
N ALA A 126 0.04 9.27 25.85
CA ALA A 126 -0.78 10.14 25.02
C ALA A 126 -2.19 9.56 24.77
N TYR A 127 -2.30 8.29 24.39
CA TYR A 127 -3.47 7.75 23.70
C TYR A 127 -4.18 6.56 24.35
N ALA A 128 -3.54 5.82 25.27
CA ALA A 128 -4.19 4.68 25.93
C ALA A 128 -5.46 5.13 26.68
N GLY A 129 -6.50 4.30 26.65
CA GLY A 129 -7.84 4.62 27.17
C GLY A 129 -8.62 5.73 26.43
N LYS A 130 -7.98 6.49 25.53
CA LYS A 130 -8.62 7.60 24.79
C LYS A 130 -8.87 7.26 23.32
N LYS A 131 -7.98 6.47 22.72
CA LYS A 131 -7.99 6.06 21.31
C LYS A 131 -7.68 4.56 21.24
N ILE A 132 -8.10 3.91 20.16
CA ILE A 132 -7.81 2.49 19.94
C ILE A 132 -6.66 2.34 18.95
N LEU A 133 -5.53 1.83 19.40
CA LEU A 133 -4.31 1.69 18.60
C LEU A 133 -3.92 0.22 18.49
N ALA A 134 -4.02 -0.33 17.28
CA ALA A 134 -3.49 -1.66 16.98
C ALA A 134 -1.97 -1.54 16.73
N GLY A 135 -1.19 -2.37 17.43
CA GLY A 135 0.27 -2.28 17.42
C GLY A 135 0.85 -1.32 18.47
N PRO A 136 2.15 -0.98 18.37
CA PRO A 136 3.07 -1.28 17.28
C PRO A 136 3.34 -2.78 17.06
N SER A 137 3.98 -3.13 15.94
CA SER A 137 4.38 -4.51 15.65
C SER A 137 3.21 -5.48 15.51
N GLY A 138 2.22 -5.13 14.67
CA GLY A 138 1.02 -5.93 14.46
C GLY A 138 0.41 -5.76 13.07
N VAL A 139 -0.52 -6.65 12.71
CA VAL A 139 -1.16 -6.65 11.37
C VAL A 139 -2.39 -5.75 11.26
N GLY A 140 -2.97 -5.33 12.38
CA GLY A 140 -3.99 -4.28 12.45
C GLY A 140 -5.31 -4.68 13.11
N LEU A 141 -6.40 -4.05 12.66
CA LEU A 141 -7.76 -4.18 13.19
C LEU A 141 -8.74 -4.48 12.04
N LEU A 142 -9.66 -5.41 12.26
CA LEU A 142 -10.70 -5.77 11.32
C LEU A 142 -12.05 -5.82 12.02
N VAL A 143 -13.08 -5.24 11.43
CA VAL A 143 -14.48 -5.42 11.81
C VAL A 143 -15.21 -5.93 10.58
N SER A 144 -15.80 -7.12 10.67
CA SER A 144 -16.31 -7.85 9.50
C SER A 144 -17.36 -7.08 8.74
N GLY A 145 -17.20 -7.04 7.42
CA GLY A 145 -18.04 -6.26 6.50
C GLY A 145 -18.02 -4.75 6.72
N ALA A 146 -17.23 -4.22 7.66
CA ALA A 146 -17.28 -2.81 8.05
C ALA A 146 -15.95 -2.07 7.87
N LEU A 147 -14.85 -2.59 8.42
CA LEU A 147 -13.54 -1.92 8.41
C LEU A 147 -12.43 -2.94 8.31
N LYS A 148 -11.49 -2.71 7.41
CA LYS A 148 -10.17 -3.35 7.41
C LYS A 148 -9.11 -2.28 7.56
N LEU A 149 -8.34 -2.33 8.64
CA LEU A 149 -7.27 -1.39 8.93
C LEU A 149 -5.95 -2.17 9.07
N GLY A 150 -5.16 -2.20 8.00
CA GLY A 150 -3.87 -2.89 7.94
C GLY A 150 -3.86 -4.14 7.05
N ALA A 151 -2.86 -4.98 7.24
CA ALA A 151 -2.66 -6.23 6.49
C ALA A 151 -3.48 -7.42 7.04
N ILE A 152 -4.21 -7.21 8.14
CA ILE A 152 -4.99 -8.22 8.85
C ILE A 152 -5.96 -8.98 7.94
N GLY A 153 -5.94 -10.32 8.01
CA GLY A 153 -6.78 -11.20 7.17
C GLY A 153 -6.31 -11.34 5.72
N GLY A 154 -5.09 -10.92 5.39
CA GLY A 154 -4.48 -11.13 4.08
C GLY A 154 -4.50 -9.88 3.17
N VAL A 155 -3.71 -9.91 2.10
CA VAL A 155 -3.60 -8.81 1.13
C VAL A 155 -4.10 -9.19 -0.27
N GLY A 156 -4.37 -10.47 -0.51
CA GLY A 156 -4.99 -10.97 -1.74
C GLY A 156 -6.51 -11.06 -1.61
N ALA A 157 -7.23 -10.79 -2.70
CA ALA A 157 -8.69 -10.92 -2.74
C ALA A 157 -9.19 -12.33 -2.40
N SER A 158 -8.41 -13.37 -2.74
CA SER A 158 -8.71 -14.76 -2.37
C SER A 158 -8.71 -14.98 -0.86
N GLU A 159 -7.79 -14.36 -0.13
CA GLU A 159 -7.69 -14.47 1.33
C GLU A 159 -8.86 -13.77 2.01
N LEU A 160 -9.30 -12.62 1.47
CA LEU A 160 -10.46 -11.90 1.99
C LEU A 160 -11.73 -12.75 1.94
N VAL A 161 -11.92 -13.50 0.84
CA VAL A 161 -13.07 -14.37 0.63
C VAL A 161 -12.94 -15.68 1.40
N SER A 162 -11.78 -16.36 1.35
CA SER A 162 -11.59 -17.63 2.06
C SER A 162 -11.77 -17.48 3.57
N ASN A 163 -11.37 -16.33 4.11
CA ASN A 163 -11.52 -16.01 5.52
C ASN A 163 -12.89 -15.40 5.86
N LYS A 164 -13.81 -15.30 4.89
CA LYS A 164 -15.18 -14.79 5.05
C LYS A 164 -15.23 -13.41 5.71
N LEU A 165 -14.27 -12.53 5.44
CA LEU A 165 -14.10 -11.26 6.18
C LEU A 165 -15.25 -10.27 5.97
N MET A 166 -15.97 -10.39 4.85
CA MET A 166 -17.09 -9.53 4.51
C MET A 166 -18.38 -9.94 5.24
N THR A 167 -18.45 -11.18 5.71
CA THR A 167 -19.65 -11.73 6.33
C THR A 167 -19.55 -11.64 7.84
N LYS A 168 -20.59 -11.10 8.49
CA LYS A 168 -20.58 -10.95 9.94
C LYS A 168 -20.66 -12.30 10.64
N GLY A 169 -19.84 -12.44 11.67
CA GLY A 169 -19.86 -13.56 12.60
C GLY A 169 -19.97 -13.09 14.04
N SER A 170 -19.63 -13.99 14.94
CA SER A 170 -19.89 -13.84 16.38
C SER A 170 -18.62 -13.93 17.24
N VAL A 171 -17.47 -14.29 16.67
CA VAL A 171 -16.23 -14.49 17.43
C VAL A 171 -15.31 -13.29 17.30
N ALA A 172 -14.77 -12.82 18.42
CA ALA A 172 -13.68 -11.85 18.42
C ALA A 172 -12.34 -12.60 18.43
N VAL A 173 -11.44 -12.27 17.50
CA VAL A 173 -10.07 -12.80 17.50
C VAL A 173 -9.12 -11.76 18.08
N VAL A 174 -8.40 -12.12 19.13
CA VAL A 174 -7.43 -11.23 19.78
C VAL A 174 -6.09 -11.96 19.90
N SER A 175 -5.02 -11.32 19.46
CA SER A 175 -3.68 -11.94 19.46
C SER A 175 -2.60 -10.86 19.58
N THR A 176 -1.49 -11.22 20.22
CA THR A 176 -0.25 -10.42 20.22
C THR A 176 0.53 -10.64 18.92
N SER A 177 0.51 -11.86 18.37
CA SER A 177 1.20 -12.23 17.14
C SER A 177 0.40 -11.90 15.89
N GLY A 178 1.03 -11.20 14.94
CA GLY A 178 0.43 -10.84 13.66
C GLY A 178 0.14 -12.05 12.76
N GLY A 179 1.09 -12.98 12.65
CA GLY A 179 0.92 -14.21 11.87
C GLY A 179 -0.20 -15.09 12.44
N MET A 180 -0.21 -15.28 13.77
CA MET A 180 -1.26 -16.07 14.42
C MET A 180 -2.62 -15.38 14.40
N THR A 181 -2.68 -14.05 14.33
CA THR A 181 -3.95 -13.35 14.08
C THR A 181 -4.56 -13.83 12.75
N GLY A 182 -3.74 -13.94 11.69
CA GLY A 182 -4.19 -14.45 10.39
C GLY A 182 -4.66 -15.91 10.46
N GLU A 183 -3.91 -16.76 11.16
CA GLU A 183 -4.26 -18.17 11.34
C GLU A 183 -5.55 -18.36 12.15
N LEU A 184 -5.72 -17.61 13.23
CA LEU A 184 -6.96 -17.66 14.03
C LEU A 184 -8.17 -17.15 13.25
N ILE A 185 -7.99 -16.10 12.44
CA ILE A 185 -9.03 -15.62 11.53
C ILE A 185 -9.46 -16.74 10.57
N HIS A 186 -8.50 -17.45 9.99
CA HIS A 186 -8.75 -18.57 9.09
C HIS A 186 -9.50 -19.71 9.80
N ALA A 187 -8.98 -20.16 10.95
CA ALA A 187 -9.57 -21.23 11.75
C ALA A 187 -11.01 -20.93 12.20
N VAL A 188 -11.29 -19.70 12.62
CA VAL A 188 -12.63 -19.25 13.02
C VAL A 188 -13.59 -19.21 11.81
N ALA A 189 -13.08 -18.90 10.61
CA ALA A 189 -13.88 -18.93 9.38
C ALA A 189 -14.17 -20.38 8.91
N GLU A 190 -13.20 -21.29 9.04
CA GLU A 190 -13.37 -22.72 8.76
C GLU A 190 -14.35 -23.40 9.71
N ALA A 191 -14.30 -23.06 11.00
CA ALA A 191 -15.28 -23.51 12.00
C ALA A 191 -16.68 -22.86 11.87
N ASP A 192 -16.90 -22.08 10.80
CA ASP A 192 -18.11 -21.32 10.47
C ASP A 192 -18.63 -20.37 11.56
N ARG A 193 -17.77 -20.01 12.51
CA ARG A 193 -18.09 -19.06 13.58
C ARG A 193 -18.01 -17.63 13.08
N ARG A 194 -17.04 -17.37 12.20
CA ARG A 194 -16.77 -16.09 11.54
C ARG A 194 -16.50 -14.97 12.54
N LEU A 195 -15.98 -13.86 12.03
CA LEU A 195 -15.51 -12.77 12.86
C LEU A 195 -16.63 -11.77 13.18
N SER A 196 -16.72 -11.37 14.44
CA SER A 196 -17.35 -10.10 14.82
C SER A 196 -16.35 -8.95 14.59
N PHE A 197 -15.15 -9.09 15.14
CA PHE A 197 -13.97 -8.28 14.85
C PHE A 197 -12.69 -9.08 15.14
N ALA A 198 -11.55 -8.61 14.66
CA ALA A 198 -10.24 -9.12 14.99
C ALA A 198 -9.27 -7.97 15.32
N PHE A 199 -8.45 -8.15 16.34
CA PHE A 199 -7.52 -7.13 16.82
C PHE A 199 -6.15 -7.74 17.12
N CYS A 200 -5.14 -7.26 16.40
CA CYS A 200 -3.74 -7.59 16.68
C CYS A 200 -3.17 -6.52 17.61
N ILE A 201 -2.93 -6.90 18.87
CA ILE A 201 -2.37 -6.02 19.91
C ILE A 201 -0.93 -5.63 19.53
N GLY A 202 -0.16 -6.60 19.05
CA GLY A 202 1.22 -6.42 18.62
C GLY A 202 2.22 -7.15 19.52
N GLY A 203 3.38 -7.48 18.95
CA GLY A 203 4.43 -8.27 19.62
C GLY A 203 5.43 -7.45 20.45
N ASP A 204 5.30 -6.12 20.45
CA ASP A 204 6.14 -5.25 21.26
C ASP A 204 5.81 -5.39 22.76
N ARG A 205 6.79 -5.15 23.62
CA ARG A 205 6.64 -5.31 25.08
C ARG A 205 5.52 -4.45 25.67
N PHE A 206 5.39 -3.23 25.14
CA PHE A 206 4.43 -2.22 25.57
C PHE A 206 3.47 -1.89 24.42
N PRO A 207 2.42 -2.70 24.20
CA PRO A 207 1.40 -2.36 23.23
C PRO A 207 0.61 -1.13 23.69
N VAL A 208 0.14 -0.30 22.74
CA VAL A 208 -0.54 0.96 23.10
C VAL A 208 -1.92 0.71 23.69
N SER A 209 -2.71 -0.16 23.04
CA SER A 209 -3.95 -0.67 23.62
C SER A 209 -3.67 -1.97 24.37
N SER A 210 -4.09 -2.05 25.63
CA SER A 210 -3.86 -3.24 26.44
C SER A 210 -4.82 -4.38 26.07
N LEU A 211 -4.50 -5.60 26.48
CA LEU A 211 -5.38 -6.74 26.31
C LEU A 211 -6.72 -6.50 27.02
N GLY A 212 -6.71 -6.00 28.25
CA GLY A 212 -7.93 -5.67 28.99
C GLY A 212 -8.82 -4.64 28.28
N GLU A 213 -8.25 -3.63 27.63
CA GLU A 213 -9.02 -2.66 26.84
C GLU A 213 -9.73 -3.32 25.66
N VAL A 214 -9.02 -4.18 24.91
CA VAL A 214 -9.58 -4.89 23.76
C VAL A 214 -10.65 -5.90 24.19
N LEU A 215 -10.47 -6.59 25.32
CA LEU A 215 -11.47 -7.50 25.87
C LEU A 215 -12.70 -6.76 26.39
N ALA A 216 -12.54 -5.56 26.95
CA ALA A 216 -13.66 -4.72 27.32
C ALA A 216 -14.48 -4.30 26.09
N LEU A 217 -13.83 -4.05 24.93
CA LEU A 217 -14.54 -3.85 23.66
C LEU A 217 -15.33 -5.09 23.25
N ALA A 218 -14.69 -6.27 23.33
CA ALA A 218 -15.35 -7.53 23.01
C ALA A 218 -16.56 -7.80 23.90
N GLU A 219 -16.47 -7.55 25.22
CA GLU A 219 -17.58 -7.71 26.15
C GLU A 219 -18.72 -6.72 25.83
N ALA A 220 -18.39 -5.45 25.58
CA ALA A 220 -19.37 -4.42 25.30
C ALA A 220 -20.09 -4.58 23.95
N ASP A 221 -19.51 -5.32 23.00
CA ASP A 221 -20.08 -5.52 21.66
C ASP A 221 -21.19 -6.58 21.63
N PRO A 222 -22.45 -6.22 21.33
CA PRO A 222 -23.53 -7.19 21.25
C PRO A 222 -23.35 -8.24 20.14
N GLU A 223 -22.62 -7.92 19.06
CA GLU A 223 -22.36 -8.87 17.97
C GLU A 223 -21.31 -9.93 18.38
N THR A 224 -20.41 -9.63 19.31
CA THR A 224 -19.46 -10.61 19.86
C THR A 224 -20.15 -11.52 20.88
N LYS A 225 -20.10 -12.83 20.64
CA LYS A 225 -20.63 -13.90 21.50
C LYS A 225 -19.56 -14.83 22.05
N GLY A 226 -18.35 -14.78 21.53
CA GLY A 226 -17.21 -15.58 22.00
C GLY A 226 -15.89 -14.94 21.62
N ILE A 227 -14.82 -15.34 22.30
CA ILE A 227 -13.49 -14.77 22.13
C ILE A 227 -12.49 -15.91 21.89
N ALA A 228 -11.72 -15.80 20.81
CA ALA A 228 -10.58 -16.64 20.52
C ALA A 228 -9.31 -15.83 20.78
N TYR A 229 -8.52 -16.27 21.76
CA TYR A 229 -7.31 -15.58 22.20
C TYR A 229 -6.06 -16.41 21.91
N PHE A 230 -5.05 -15.78 21.30
CA PHE A 230 -3.71 -16.34 21.21
C PHE A 230 -2.74 -15.49 22.02
N GLY A 231 -2.09 -16.13 22.99
CA GLY A 231 -1.05 -15.54 23.84
C GLY A 231 0.27 -16.28 23.70
N GLU A 232 1.31 -15.73 24.31
CA GLU A 232 2.66 -16.28 24.31
C GLU A 232 3.23 -16.31 25.74
N LEU A 233 4.30 -17.07 25.93
CA LEU A 233 5.13 -17.00 27.14
C LEU A 233 5.68 -15.57 27.36
N GLY A 234 6.00 -15.22 28.60
CA GLY A 234 6.59 -13.91 28.94
C GLY A 234 5.54 -12.82 29.20
N GLY A 235 5.81 -11.95 30.17
CA GLY A 235 4.86 -10.92 30.61
C GLY A 235 3.62 -11.48 31.32
N VAL A 236 2.66 -10.59 31.61
CA VAL A 236 1.53 -10.87 32.53
C VAL A 236 0.14 -10.58 31.95
N ASP A 237 0.03 -10.36 30.64
CA ASP A 237 -1.23 -9.96 30.00
C ASP A 237 -2.37 -10.93 30.27
N GLU A 238 -2.11 -12.25 30.24
CA GLU A 238 -3.13 -13.28 30.46
C GLU A 238 -3.76 -13.20 31.85
N TYR A 239 -3.05 -12.65 32.84
CA TYR A 239 -3.61 -12.42 34.17
C TYR A 239 -4.66 -11.30 34.16
N GLU A 240 -4.64 -10.38 33.19
CA GLU A 240 -5.73 -9.42 32.98
C GLU A 240 -7.04 -10.14 32.63
N ILE A 241 -6.97 -11.21 31.81
CA ILE A 241 -8.16 -12.05 31.51
C ILE A 241 -8.70 -12.65 32.80
N VAL A 242 -7.81 -13.21 33.63
CA VAL A 242 -8.16 -13.85 34.91
C VAL A 242 -8.89 -12.87 35.83
N GLU A 243 -8.34 -11.67 35.99
CA GLU A 243 -8.92 -10.63 36.85
C GLU A 243 -10.23 -10.07 36.29
N LEU A 244 -10.35 -9.92 34.97
CA LEU A 244 -11.60 -9.49 34.33
C LEU A 244 -12.73 -10.51 34.52
N ILE A 245 -12.45 -11.80 34.42
CA ILE A 245 -13.45 -12.86 34.66
C ILE A 245 -13.83 -12.92 36.13
N ARG A 246 -12.86 -12.88 37.06
CA ARG A 246 -13.11 -12.87 38.51
C ARG A 246 -13.96 -11.68 38.94
N SER A 247 -13.68 -10.51 38.38
CA SER A 247 -14.45 -9.29 38.64
C SER A 247 -15.77 -9.23 37.88
N LYS A 248 -16.16 -10.29 37.14
CA LYS A 248 -17.38 -10.38 36.32
C LYS A 248 -17.51 -9.28 35.27
N LYS A 249 -16.37 -8.71 34.85
CA LYS A 249 -16.29 -7.72 33.77
C LYS A 249 -16.11 -8.36 32.39
N LEU A 250 -15.78 -9.65 32.35
CA LEU A 250 -15.76 -10.47 31.14
C LEU A 250 -16.62 -11.70 31.39
N THR A 251 -17.76 -11.80 30.70
CA THR A 251 -18.73 -12.88 30.90
C THR A 251 -18.87 -13.78 29.68
N LYS A 252 -18.41 -13.31 28.51
CA LYS A 252 -18.42 -14.10 27.28
C LYS A 252 -17.41 -15.25 27.32
N PRO A 253 -17.72 -16.39 26.66
CA PRO A 253 -16.82 -17.54 26.61
C PRO A 253 -15.50 -17.18 25.91
N VAL A 254 -14.39 -17.55 26.54
CA VAL A 254 -13.04 -17.38 26.02
C VAL A 254 -12.42 -18.75 25.77
N VAL A 255 -11.89 -18.94 24.58
CA VAL A 255 -11.03 -20.07 24.19
C VAL A 255 -9.63 -19.50 23.96
N ALA A 256 -8.63 -20.05 24.63
CA ALA A 256 -7.27 -19.52 24.63
C ALA A 256 -6.24 -20.57 24.25
N TYR A 257 -5.19 -20.14 23.57
CA TYR A 257 -3.97 -20.92 23.40
C TYR A 257 -2.75 -20.08 23.77
N ILE A 258 -1.89 -20.62 24.62
CA ILE A 258 -0.66 -19.96 25.06
C ILE A 258 0.52 -20.73 24.47
N ALA A 259 1.20 -20.12 23.50
CA ALA A 259 2.39 -20.70 22.87
C ALA A 259 3.60 -20.60 23.80
N GLY A 260 4.61 -21.46 23.56
CA GLY A 260 5.86 -21.43 24.33
C GLY A 260 6.13 -22.63 25.24
N ILE A 261 5.33 -23.71 25.12
CA ILE A 261 5.48 -24.92 25.94
C ILE A 261 6.89 -25.51 25.87
N ILE A 262 7.61 -25.29 24.76
CA ILE A 262 8.96 -25.83 24.56
C ILE A 262 10.05 -25.15 25.42
N ASP A 263 9.84 -23.92 25.92
CA ASP A 263 10.80 -23.27 26.85
C ASP A 263 11.02 -24.14 28.10
N GLU A 264 9.98 -24.88 28.52
CA GLU A 264 10.02 -25.80 29.65
C GLU A 264 10.95 -27.02 29.42
N SER A 265 11.37 -27.26 28.18
CA SER A 265 12.28 -28.34 27.80
C SER A 265 13.75 -27.89 27.67
N PHE A 266 14.05 -26.60 27.83
CA PHE A 266 15.41 -26.06 27.75
C PHE A 266 15.97 -25.75 29.14
N ASP A 267 17.27 -26.04 29.35
CA ASP A 267 17.97 -25.76 30.62
C ASP A 267 18.24 -24.26 30.87
N THR A 268 18.05 -23.42 29.84
CA THR A 268 18.28 -21.97 29.87
C THR A 268 17.14 -21.25 29.15
N HIS A 269 16.58 -20.21 29.77
CA HIS A 269 15.51 -19.41 29.16
C HIS A 269 15.96 -18.75 27.86
N VAL A 270 15.23 -18.98 26.78
CA VAL A 270 15.54 -18.47 25.45
C VAL A 270 14.64 -17.27 25.14
N GLN A 271 15.22 -16.19 24.62
CA GLN A 271 14.42 -15.11 24.05
C GLN A 271 13.85 -15.56 22.71
N PHE A 272 12.52 -15.67 22.61
CA PHE A 272 11.84 -16.00 21.35
C PHE A 272 11.56 -14.71 20.55
N GLY A 273 11.26 -14.83 19.25
CA GLY A 273 11.37 -13.74 18.26
C GLY A 273 10.67 -12.42 18.61
N HIS A 274 9.52 -12.43 19.29
CA HIS A 274 8.87 -11.20 19.76
C HIS A 274 9.58 -10.63 20.99
N ALA A 275 9.72 -9.29 21.04
CA ALA A 275 10.41 -8.60 22.15
C ALA A 275 9.83 -8.95 23.53
N LYS A 276 8.54 -9.32 23.58
CA LYS A 276 7.81 -9.70 24.80
C LYS A 276 8.01 -11.16 25.25
N ALA A 277 8.48 -12.05 24.37
CA ALA A 277 8.58 -13.48 24.62
C ALA A 277 9.87 -13.85 25.39
N LEU A 278 10.02 -13.30 26.60
CA LEU A 278 11.09 -13.58 27.54
C LEU A 278 10.49 -13.88 28.93
N VAL A 279 10.84 -15.03 29.50
CA VAL A 279 10.43 -15.40 30.87
C VAL A 279 11.40 -14.79 31.87
N ALA A 280 10.95 -13.82 32.66
CA ALA A 280 11.74 -13.30 33.78
C ALA A 280 11.43 -14.03 35.10
N ASN A 281 10.20 -14.51 35.26
CA ASN A 281 9.71 -15.17 36.48
C ASN A 281 8.93 -16.46 36.15
N LYS A 282 8.82 -17.40 37.10
CA LYS A 282 8.09 -18.67 36.90
C LYS A 282 6.62 -18.48 36.51
N ASP A 283 6.01 -17.41 36.99
CA ASP A 283 4.62 -17.05 36.70
C ASP A 283 4.41 -16.58 35.26
N GLU A 284 5.48 -16.31 34.51
CA GLU A 284 5.41 -15.88 33.10
C GLU A 284 5.48 -17.06 32.12
N SER A 285 5.62 -18.30 32.63
CA SER A 285 5.64 -19.52 31.81
C SER A 285 4.29 -19.80 31.14
N ALA A 286 4.33 -20.43 29.95
CA ALA A 286 3.12 -20.79 29.21
C ALA A 286 2.20 -21.72 30.03
N ARG A 287 2.77 -22.67 30.79
CA ARG A 287 2.00 -23.53 31.71
C ARG A 287 1.33 -22.75 32.84
N ALA A 288 2.04 -21.89 33.55
CA ALA A 288 1.46 -21.11 34.66
C ALA A 288 0.27 -20.26 34.19
N LYS A 289 0.41 -19.61 33.03
CA LYS A 289 -0.68 -18.84 32.39
C LYS A 289 -1.88 -19.71 32.03
N ARG A 290 -1.66 -20.89 31.43
CA ARG A 290 -2.76 -21.83 31.10
C ARG A 290 -3.49 -22.31 32.34
N GLU A 291 -2.77 -22.68 33.39
CA GLU A 291 -3.36 -23.12 34.66
C GLU A 291 -4.19 -21.99 35.31
N ALA A 292 -3.68 -20.76 35.29
CA ALA A 292 -4.40 -19.59 35.79
C ALA A 292 -5.70 -19.30 35.01
N LEU A 293 -5.66 -19.41 33.68
CA LEU A 293 -6.84 -19.25 32.81
C LEU A 293 -7.88 -20.36 33.07
N ARG A 294 -7.46 -21.62 33.18
CA ARG A 294 -8.36 -22.74 33.51
C ARG A 294 -9.05 -22.57 34.85
N ALA A 295 -8.34 -22.03 35.85
CA ALA A 295 -8.87 -21.81 37.19
C ALA A 295 -10.07 -20.83 37.22
N VAL A 296 -10.24 -19.99 36.20
CA VAL A 296 -11.38 -19.08 36.06
C VAL A 296 -12.38 -19.52 34.98
N GLY A 297 -12.25 -20.75 34.47
CA GLY A 297 -13.21 -21.33 33.52
C GLY A 297 -12.94 -21.03 32.04
N VAL A 298 -11.79 -20.46 31.69
CA VAL A 298 -11.35 -20.31 30.29
C VAL A 298 -10.94 -21.68 29.75
N HIS A 299 -11.37 -22.01 28.53
CA HIS A 299 -10.86 -23.19 27.84
C HIS A 299 -9.47 -22.89 27.26
N ALA A 300 -8.43 -23.12 28.05
CA ALA A 300 -7.04 -23.05 27.60
C ALA A 300 -6.58 -24.44 27.14
N ALA A 301 -6.32 -24.62 25.85
CA ALA A 301 -5.96 -25.93 25.28
C ALA A 301 -4.51 -26.35 25.58
N ASP A 302 -4.24 -27.66 25.58
CA ASP A 302 -2.88 -28.19 25.73
C ASP A 302 -2.09 -28.21 24.43
N SER A 303 -2.78 -28.26 23.30
CA SER A 303 -2.17 -28.28 21.97
C SER A 303 -2.93 -27.40 20.99
N PHE A 304 -2.25 -26.95 19.94
CA PHE A 304 -2.90 -26.13 18.91
C PHE A 304 -4.05 -26.86 18.18
N PRO A 305 -3.95 -28.15 17.83
CA PRO A 305 -5.09 -28.88 17.25
C PRO A 305 -6.31 -28.97 18.18
N GLU A 306 -6.09 -29.13 19.49
CA GLU A 306 -7.16 -29.10 20.48
C GLU A 306 -7.81 -27.70 20.55
N PHE A 307 -7.00 -26.64 20.50
CA PHE A 307 -7.49 -25.27 20.42
C PHE A 307 -8.40 -25.07 19.21
N LEU A 308 -7.98 -25.52 18.02
CA LEU A 308 -8.78 -25.42 16.80
C LEU A 308 -10.15 -26.11 16.96
N LYS A 309 -10.18 -27.31 17.55
CA LYS A 309 -11.43 -28.02 17.84
C LYS A 309 -12.29 -27.28 18.85
N ALA A 310 -11.69 -26.64 19.85
CA ALA A 310 -12.44 -25.86 20.84
C ALA A 310 -13.13 -24.62 20.24
N LEU A 311 -12.60 -24.05 19.15
CA LEU A 311 -13.24 -22.95 18.42
C LEU A 311 -14.61 -23.35 17.86
N GLU A 312 -14.80 -24.63 17.50
CA GLU A 312 -16.10 -25.15 17.05
C GLU A 312 -17.16 -25.09 18.16
N GLY A 313 -16.76 -25.00 19.44
CA GLY A 313 -17.68 -24.86 20.56
C GLY A 313 -18.19 -23.42 20.77
N LEU A 314 -17.59 -22.43 20.11
CA LEU A 314 -18.01 -21.04 20.25
C LEU A 314 -19.36 -20.79 19.55
N PRO A 315 -20.18 -19.83 20.02
CA PRO A 315 -21.42 -19.48 19.34
C PRO A 315 -21.12 -19.02 17.90
N GLY A 316 -21.92 -19.45 16.92
CA GLY A 316 -21.76 -19.07 15.51
C GLY A 316 -22.56 -17.82 15.12
N GLY A 317 -22.24 -17.24 13.96
CA GLY A 317 -22.99 -16.13 13.38
C GLY A 317 -24.30 -16.58 12.73
N GLU A 318 -25.32 -15.72 12.74
CA GLU A 318 -26.64 -16.00 12.17
C GLU A 318 -26.73 -15.75 10.66
N GLU A 319 -25.86 -14.91 10.12
CA GLU A 319 -25.86 -14.55 8.70
C GLU A 319 -25.36 -15.72 7.86
N ALA A 320 -25.82 -15.91 6.63
CA ALA A 320 -25.23 -16.89 5.72
C ALA A 320 -24.09 -16.24 4.92
N ASP A 321 -23.03 -17.00 4.63
CA ASP A 321 -21.95 -16.49 3.78
C ASP A 321 -22.42 -16.30 2.34
N ARG A 322 -22.15 -15.11 1.79
CA ARG A 322 -22.53 -14.75 0.43
C ARG A 322 -21.32 -15.06 -0.45
N GLY A 323 -21.35 -16.11 -1.26
CA GLY A 323 -20.24 -16.41 -2.16
C GLY A 323 -19.90 -15.21 -3.05
N PHE A 324 -18.61 -14.87 -3.16
CA PHE A 324 -18.12 -13.72 -3.92
C PHE A 324 -17.39 -14.17 -5.20
N ASP A 325 -17.76 -13.61 -6.35
CA ASP A 325 -16.97 -13.78 -7.58
C ASP A 325 -15.79 -12.80 -7.61
N ILE A 326 -14.58 -13.34 -7.43
CA ILE A 326 -13.32 -12.59 -7.45
C ILE A 326 -12.51 -12.77 -8.72
N ALA A 327 -13.00 -13.54 -9.71
CA ALA A 327 -12.28 -13.72 -10.97
C ALA A 327 -11.93 -12.37 -11.65
N PRO A 328 -12.82 -11.35 -11.66
CA PRO A 328 -12.50 -10.04 -12.22
C PRO A 328 -11.39 -9.31 -11.45
N LEU A 329 -11.29 -9.49 -10.14
CA LEU A 329 -10.27 -8.88 -9.29
C LEU A 329 -8.90 -9.53 -9.55
N MET A 330 -8.88 -10.85 -9.72
CA MET A 330 -7.67 -11.63 -9.99
C MET A 330 -7.13 -11.41 -11.41
N ALA A 331 -8.00 -11.06 -12.36
CA ALA A 331 -7.61 -10.78 -13.75
C ALA A 331 -7.06 -9.36 -13.98
N ARG A 332 -6.98 -8.51 -12.93
CA ARG A 332 -6.50 -7.13 -13.06
C ARG A 332 -5.03 -7.10 -13.51
N ARG A 333 -4.77 -6.29 -14.52
CA ARG A 333 -3.41 -5.92 -14.94
C ARG A 333 -3.27 -4.42 -14.79
N ALA A 334 -2.37 -3.99 -13.90
CA ALA A 334 -2.06 -2.58 -13.76
C ALA A 334 -1.57 -2.03 -15.10
N SER A 335 -2.16 -0.93 -15.57
CA SER A 335 -1.68 -0.32 -16.80
C SER A 335 -0.25 0.20 -16.59
N ILE A 336 0.67 -0.25 -17.44
CA ILE A 336 2.09 0.17 -17.42
C ILE A 336 2.22 1.64 -17.86
N LEU A 337 1.24 2.12 -18.64
CA LEU A 337 1.19 3.48 -19.16
C LEU A 337 -0.07 4.18 -18.67
N SER A 338 0.08 5.42 -18.25
CA SER A 338 -1.03 6.34 -18.08
C SER A 338 -0.80 7.47 -19.07
N THR A 339 -1.34 7.32 -20.27
CA THR A 339 -1.20 8.33 -21.32
C THR A 339 -2.54 9.00 -21.59
N ARG A 340 -2.48 10.25 -22.06
CA ARG A 340 -3.64 10.94 -22.64
C ARG A 340 -3.71 10.78 -24.16
N GLU A 341 -2.65 10.25 -24.81
CA GLU A 341 -2.54 9.96 -26.26
C GLU A 341 -1.43 8.92 -26.57
N VAL A 342 -1.57 8.13 -27.63
CA VAL A 342 -0.65 6.99 -27.96
C VAL A 342 0.21 7.31 -29.19
N LEU A 343 1.50 6.96 -29.16
CA LEU A 343 2.45 6.96 -30.29
C LEU A 343 3.31 5.68 -30.22
N ASP A 344 3.56 5.04 -31.36
CA ASP A 344 4.31 3.78 -31.45
C ASP A 344 5.82 4.03 -31.62
N VAL A 345 6.67 3.35 -30.85
CA VAL A 345 8.09 3.68 -30.63
C VAL A 345 9.05 2.58 -31.14
N SER A 346 8.51 1.42 -31.53
CA SER A 346 9.31 0.25 -31.95
C SER A 346 10.03 0.40 -33.29
N ASP A 347 9.70 1.42 -34.07
CA ASP A 347 10.33 1.65 -35.39
C ASP A 347 11.47 2.69 -35.33
N ILE A 348 11.91 3.11 -34.14
CA ILE A 348 12.94 4.14 -33.98
C ILE A 348 14.31 3.50 -33.71
N PRO A 349 15.33 3.69 -34.57
CA PRO A 349 16.66 3.13 -34.34
C PRO A 349 17.34 3.73 -33.10
N ALA A 350 17.99 2.88 -32.30
CA ALA A 350 18.70 3.25 -31.08
C ALA A 350 20.16 3.65 -31.36
N PHE A 351 20.57 4.82 -30.85
CA PHE A 351 21.91 5.40 -31.07
C PHE A 351 22.87 5.22 -29.88
N VAL A 352 22.33 4.82 -28.72
CA VAL A 352 23.06 4.65 -27.46
C VAL A 352 22.50 3.44 -26.74
N GLU A 353 23.37 2.50 -26.38
CA GLU A 353 23.02 1.34 -25.56
C GLU A 353 24.06 1.21 -24.43
N ASN A 354 23.60 0.98 -23.20
CA ASN A 354 24.46 0.88 -22.02
C ASN A 354 25.42 2.08 -21.83
N GLY A 355 24.92 3.29 -22.11
CA GLY A 355 25.68 4.54 -21.94
C GLY A 355 26.85 4.71 -22.91
N LYS A 356 26.93 3.87 -23.94
CA LYS A 356 27.95 3.93 -24.99
C LYS A 356 27.29 4.06 -26.35
N LEU A 357 27.89 4.87 -27.22
CA LEU A 357 27.54 4.88 -28.63
C LEU A 357 27.86 3.52 -29.23
N ILE A 358 26.89 2.93 -29.90
CA ILE A 358 27.05 1.65 -30.58
C ILE A 358 27.72 1.93 -31.94
N PRO A 359 28.80 1.24 -32.31
CA PRO A 359 29.39 1.38 -33.64
C PRO A 359 28.37 0.92 -34.67
N GLN A 360 27.99 1.83 -35.56
CA GLN A 360 27.17 1.52 -36.73
C GLN A 360 28.11 1.50 -37.95
N GLU A 361 28.00 0.49 -38.82
CA GLU A 361 28.69 0.50 -40.13
C GLU A 361 28.24 1.66 -41.01
N SER A 362 27.07 2.23 -40.70
CA SER A 362 26.49 3.40 -41.36
C SER A 362 26.77 4.69 -40.58
N SER A 363 27.09 5.77 -41.29
CA SER A 363 27.20 7.11 -40.70
C SER A 363 25.89 7.56 -40.04
N PHE A 364 25.99 8.44 -39.03
CA PHE A 364 24.83 9.06 -38.36
C PHE A 364 23.80 9.61 -39.35
N MET A 365 24.25 10.28 -40.41
CA MET A 365 23.38 10.82 -41.46
C MET A 365 22.63 9.73 -42.23
N THR A 366 23.28 8.59 -42.49
CA THR A 366 22.64 7.45 -43.16
C THR A 366 21.57 6.82 -42.28
N SER A 367 21.87 6.59 -40.99
CA SER A 367 20.92 6.02 -40.05
C SER A 367 19.73 6.96 -39.78
N ALA A 368 19.99 8.25 -39.59
CA ALA A 368 18.95 9.26 -39.38
C ALA A 368 18.05 9.40 -40.62
N THR A 369 18.63 9.39 -41.82
CA THR A 369 17.85 9.43 -43.06
C THR A 369 17.02 8.15 -43.24
N GLY A 370 17.58 6.99 -42.91
CA GLY A 370 16.83 5.72 -42.95
C GLY A 370 15.64 5.70 -41.99
N ALA A 371 15.83 6.23 -40.76
CA ALA A 371 14.77 6.40 -39.77
C ALA A 371 13.65 7.33 -40.29
N LEU A 372 14.02 8.47 -40.88
CA LEU A 372 13.07 9.44 -41.43
C LEU A 372 12.29 8.91 -42.63
N LEU A 373 12.90 8.04 -43.44
CA LEU A 373 12.28 7.44 -44.61
C LEU A 373 11.50 6.15 -44.27
N GLY A 374 11.59 5.64 -43.05
CA GLY A 374 11.02 4.35 -42.65
C GLY A 374 11.61 3.15 -43.40
N LYS A 375 12.79 3.29 -44.01
CA LYS A 375 13.47 2.24 -44.77
C LYS A 375 14.97 2.49 -44.87
N GLU A 376 15.75 1.43 -44.96
CA GLU A 376 17.20 1.53 -45.10
C GLU A 376 17.62 2.07 -46.49
N LEU A 377 18.62 2.96 -46.51
CA LEU A 377 19.31 3.37 -47.73
C LEU A 377 20.21 2.24 -48.20
N THR A 378 19.96 1.66 -49.38
CA THR A 378 20.76 0.54 -49.90
C THR A 378 21.85 0.97 -50.88
N SER A 379 21.67 2.11 -51.57
CA SER A 379 22.61 2.59 -52.59
C SER A 379 23.83 3.29 -51.97
N PRO A 380 25.07 2.87 -52.29
CA PRO A 380 26.29 3.54 -51.82
C PRO A 380 26.37 5.01 -52.23
N VAL A 381 25.86 5.35 -53.41
CA VAL A 381 25.82 6.73 -53.92
C VAL A 381 24.86 7.58 -53.10
N SER A 382 23.69 7.03 -52.73
CA SER A 382 22.72 7.74 -51.89
C SER A 382 23.25 7.96 -50.47
N LYS A 383 23.92 6.95 -49.89
CA LYS A 383 24.61 7.09 -48.59
C LYS A 383 25.63 8.23 -48.64
N ALA A 384 26.53 8.22 -49.62
CA ALA A 384 27.55 9.26 -49.79
C ALA A 384 26.95 10.66 -50.04
N PHE A 385 25.84 10.75 -50.77
CA PHE A 385 25.14 12.00 -51.01
C PHE A 385 24.57 12.61 -49.72
N PHE A 386 23.83 11.84 -48.92
CA PHE A 386 23.25 12.33 -47.66
C PHE A 386 24.32 12.68 -46.61
N GLU A 387 25.45 11.97 -46.61
CA GLU A 387 26.62 12.34 -45.81
C GLU A 387 27.21 13.69 -46.23
N ALA A 388 27.37 13.91 -47.53
CA ALA A 388 27.88 15.18 -48.05
C ALA A 388 26.94 16.34 -47.71
N VAL A 389 25.62 16.14 -47.89
CA VAL A 389 24.60 17.13 -47.51
C VAL A 389 24.67 17.42 -46.01
N GLY A 390 24.75 16.39 -45.16
CA GLY A 390 24.87 16.57 -43.72
C GLY A 390 26.09 17.39 -43.32
N LYS A 391 27.26 17.12 -43.92
CA LYS A 391 28.49 17.88 -43.68
C LYS A 391 28.41 19.33 -44.13
N LEU A 392 27.75 19.58 -45.26
CA LEU A 392 27.58 20.93 -45.82
C LEU A 392 26.63 21.80 -44.99
N LEU A 393 25.67 21.18 -44.29
CA LEU A 393 24.63 21.89 -43.52
C LEU A 393 24.94 22.02 -42.02
N ILE A 394 26.13 21.61 -41.56
CA ILE A 394 26.50 21.64 -40.13
C ILE A 394 26.36 23.05 -39.55
N ASP A 395 26.93 24.04 -40.25
CA ASP A 395 26.84 25.44 -39.84
C ASP A 395 27.09 26.37 -41.03
N HIS A 396 26.48 27.55 -40.99
CA HIS A 396 26.69 28.62 -41.97
C HIS A 396 27.06 29.96 -41.27
N GLY A 397 27.62 29.86 -40.06
CA GLY A 397 28.15 30.96 -39.28
C GLY A 397 27.12 31.67 -38.39
N GLY A 398 27.63 32.51 -37.49
CA GLY A 398 26.84 33.14 -36.41
C GLY A 398 25.82 34.20 -36.82
N ASN A 399 25.69 34.53 -38.11
CA ASN A 399 24.84 35.64 -38.57
C ASN A 399 23.48 35.18 -39.11
N VAL A 400 23.24 33.88 -39.21
CA VAL A 400 21.96 33.35 -39.66
C VAL A 400 20.93 33.33 -38.53
N SER A 401 19.64 33.40 -38.87
CA SER A 401 18.55 33.57 -37.89
C SER A 401 18.60 32.57 -36.73
N GLY A 402 18.85 31.29 -37.00
CA GLY A 402 18.95 30.26 -35.97
C GLY A 402 20.16 30.40 -35.06
N ALA A 403 21.34 30.68 -35.63
CA ALA A 403 22.57 30.85 -34.87
C ALA A 403 22.52 32.10 -33.98
N VAL A 404 22.04 33.24 -34.51
CA VAL A 404 21.85 34.47 -33.75
C VAL A 404 20.89 34.24 -32.58
N THR A 405 19.76 33.58 -32.83
CA THR A 405 18.74 33.33 -31.80
C THR A 405 19.25 32.39 -30.70
N ALA A 406 19.96 31.32 -31.07
CA ALA A 406 20.57 30.41 -30.10
C ALA A 406 21.65 31.11 -29.26
N MET A 407 22.51 31.92 -29.88
CA MET A 407 23.54 32.70 -29.18
C MET A 407 22.94 33.75 -28.25
N LEU A 408 21.91 34.48 -28.68
CA LEU A 408 21.22 35.45 -27.83
C LEU A 408 20.55 34.75 -26.64
N THR A 409 19.93 33.60 -26.86
CA THR A 409 19.27 32.82 -25.80
C THR A 409 20.29 32.27 -24.79
N ALA A 410 21.44 31.79 -25.27
CA ALA A 410 22.55 31.37 -24.42
C ALA A 410 23.15 32.56 -23.62
N ARG A 411 23.35 33.72 -24.28
CA ARG A 411 23.81 34.95 -23.64
C ARG A 411 22.80 35.53 -22.64
N ALA A 412 21.53 35.19 -22.77
CA ALA A 412 20.48 35.46 -21.80
C ALA A 412 20.49 34.47 -20.61
N GLY A 413 21.49 33.59 -20.51
CA GLY A 413 21.69 32.68 -19.39
C GLY A 413 20.82 31.42 -19.43
N LYS A 414 20.28 31.05 -20.59
CA LYS A 414 19.47 29.84 -20.75
C LYS A 414 20.35 28.61 -20.99
N ASP A 415 19.84 27.44 -20.60
CA ASP A 415 20.52 26.16 -20.77
C ASP A 415 20.66 25.75 -22.25
N LEU A 416 21.44 24.70 -22.50
CA LEU A 416 21.73 24.21 -23.84
C LEU A 416 20.47 23.81 -24.62
N VAL A 417 19.54 23.10 -23.97
CA VAL A 417 18.31 22.61 -24.63
C VAL A 417 17.42 23.79 -24.99
N SER A 418 17.27 24.76 -24.08
CA SER A 418 16.54 26.00 -24.34
C SER A 418 17.16 26.81 -25.49
N SER A 419 18.48 26.96 -25.49
CA SER A 419 19.21 27.77 -26.48
C SER A 419 19.18 27.14 -27.87
N LEU A 420 19.37 25.82 -27.95
CA LEU A 420 19.24 25.07 -29.20
C LEU A 420 17.81 25.15 -29.73
N SER A 421 16.82 24.91 -28.87
CA SER A 421 15.40 24.95 -29.27
C SER A 421 15.01 26.32 -29.81
N ALA A 422 15.46 27.41 -29.19
CA ALA A 422 15.20 28.77 -29.66
C ALA A 422 15.78 29.02 -31.07
N GLY A 423 16.99 28.52 -31.36
CA GLY A 423 17.56 28.55 -32.70
C GLY A 423 16.79 27.71 -33.72
N LEU A 424 16.43 26.47 -33.35
CA LEU A 424 15.68 25.55 -34.21
C LEU A 424 14.29 26.08 -34.58
N LEU A 425 13.63 26.82 -33.68
CA LEU A 425 12.32 27.45 -33.93
C LEU A 425 12.34 28.53 -35.02
N THR A 426 13.53 29.00 -35.43
CA THR A 426 13.66 29.91 -36.57
C THR A 426 13.65 29.20 -37.92
N ILE A 427 13.87 27.87 -37.94
CA ILE A 427 13.86 27.06 -39.16
C ILE A 427 12.42 26.99 -39.69
N GLY A 428 12.22 27.49 -40.90
CA GLY A 428 10.91 27.68 -41.52
C GLY A 428 11.02 28.26 -42.93
N PRO A 429 9.94 28.85 -43.49
CA PRO A 429 9.89 29.24 -44.89
C PRO A 429 11.02 30.20 -45.34
N ARG A 430 11.47 31.09 -44.44
CA ARG A 430 12.49 32.11 -44.75
C ARG A 430 13.91 31.72 -44.33
N PHE A 431 14.08 30.66 -43.53
CA PHE A 431 15.38 30.19 -43.04
C PHE A 431 15.36 28.65 -43.02
N GLY A 432 16.12 28.01 -43.92
CA GLY A 432 16.13 26.55 -44.11
C GLY A 432 15.03 26.01 -45.05
N GLY A 433 13.90 26.70 -45.20
CA GLY A 433 12.77 26.25 -46.03
C GLY A 433 13.01 26.24 -47.54
N ALA A 434 13.99 27.02 -48.04
CA ALA A 434 14.29 27.13 -49.46
C ALA A 434 14.64 25.78 -50.13
N ILE A 435 15.20 24.83 -49.35
CA ILE A 435 15.51 23.47 -49.83
C ILE A 435 14.21 22.76 -50.25
N ASN A 436 13.17 22.83 -49.41
CA ASN A 436 11.88 22.20 -49.69
C ASN A 436 11.13 22.91 -50.81
N ASP A 437 11.20 24.25 -50.86
CA ASP A 437 10.50 25.02 -51.89
C ASP A 437 11.11 24.84 -53.27
N ALA A 438 12.45 24.82 -53.37
CA ALA A 438 13.15 24.51 -54.62
C ALA A 438 12.80 23.10 -55.13
N ALA A 439 12.81 22.10 -54.25
CA ALA A 439 12.42 20.74 -54.59
C ALA A 439 10.97 20.66 -55.09
N LYS A 440 10.02 21.32 -54.41
CA LYS A 440 8.61 21.36 -54.82
C LYS A 440 8.43 22.05 -56.18
N LEU A 441 9.08 23.18 -56.41
CA LEU A 441 9.01 23.92 -57.67
C LEU A 441 9.58 23.11 -58.84
N TRP A 442 10.74 22.49 -58.63
CA TRP A 442 11.37 21.63 -59.62
C TRP A 442 10.48 20.44 -59.98
N MET A 443 10.00 19.69 -58.98
CA MET A 443 9.15 18.52 -59.21
C MET A 443 7.83 18.87 -59.90
N ARG A 444 7.25 20.04 -59.58
CA ARG A 444 6.07 20.54 -60.30
C ARG A 444 6.39 20.80 -61.77
N GLY A 445 7.49 21.51 -62.06
CA GLY A 445 7.91 21.82 -63.42
C GLY A 445 8.11 20.57 -64.29
N VAL A 446 8.86 19.59 -63.76
CA VAL A 446 9.12 18.32 -64.44
C VAL A 446 7.82 17.52 -64.68
N ALA A 447 6.89 17.52 -63.73
CA ALA A 447 5.60 16.84 -63.89
C ALA A 447 4.70 17.51 -64.95
N THR A 448 4.75 18.83 -65.08
CA THR A 448 4.02 19.57 -66.14
C THR A 448 4.60 19.37 -67.54
N GLU A 449 5.91 19.22 -67.70
CA GLU A 449 6.51 18.90 -69.01
C GLU A 449 6.19 17.46 -69.45
N ALA A 450 6.16 16.51 -68.51
CA ALA A 450 5.80 15.12 -68.79
C ALA A 450 4.32 14.92 -69.20
N THR A 451 3.43 15.84 -68.83
CA THR A 451 2.01 15.84 -69.22
C THR A 451 1.72 16.61 -70.52
N ALA A 452 2.66 17.45 -70.98
CA ALA A 452 2.57 18.15 -72.26
C ALA A 452 3.20 17.37 -73.43
N ALA A 453 3.98 16.32 -73.15
CA ALA A 453 4.71 15.50 -74.12
C ALA A 453 4.10 14.09 -74.37
N GLY A 454 2.95 13.77 -73.79
CA GLY A 454 2.13 12.59 -74.10
C GLY A 454 0.76 13.00 -74.58
#